data_AF-A0A0K9GP30-F1
#
_entry.id   AF-A0A0K9GP30-F1
#
_cell.length_a   1.000
_cell.length_b   1.000
_cell.length_c   1.000
_cell.angle_alpha   90.00
_cell.angle_beta   90.00
_cell.angle_gamma   90.00
#
_symmetry.space_group_name_H-M   'P 1'
#
loop_
_entity.id
_entity.type
_entity.pdbx_description
1 polymer ?
#
loop_
_entity_poly.entity_id
_entity_poly.type
_entity_poly.pdbx_seq_one_letter_code
_entity_poly.pdbx_strand_id
1 'polypeptide(L)'
;MEKLQAKNEFSQTIIDGKEYIKFVTGGKYKVEVIVDKLTWERYLHKFHWTALCKDNYHVVKTSINKHSVRIHRMIVENEYNELDYWGNTVDHINKNSLDNRKENLRIYNSKLNSTNTTSKYSSEGLNLIYPQRKKKNGEYVIYGYKVHTNVFDTTIYKNFSTVEEAISYRDNEVLPLIEQKIEELKKKTRDIEFERGLRDKLINNEINEVRLILEKYGTS
;
A
#
# COMPACT_ATOMS: atom_id res chain seq x y z
N MET A 1 -25.94 -19.60 19.11
CA MET A 1 -24.84 -18.69 18.69
C MET A 1 -25.03 -17.38 19.42
N GLU A 2 -24.12 -17.06 20.32
CA GLU A 2 -24.08 -15.75 20.98
C GLU A 2 -23.93 -14.67 19.91
N LYS A 3 -24.79 -13.66 19.90
CA LYS A 3 -24.67 -12.54 18.95
C LYS A 3 -23.37 -11.80 19.28
N LEU A 4 -22.47 -11.69 18.30
CA LEU A 4 -21.24 -10.91 18.44
C LEU A 4 -21.60 -9.48 18.89
N GLN A 5 -21.23 -9.12 20.12
CA GLN A 5 -21.51 -7.80 20.67
C GLN A 5 -20.52 -6.79 20.07
N ALA A 6 -20.97 -5.98 19.11
CA ALA A 6 -20.16 -4.95 18.49
C ALA A 6 -20.57 -3.54 18.94
N LYS A 7 -19.61 -2.61 18.98
CA LYS A 7 -19.87 -1.19 19.33
C LYS A 7 -20.36 -0.34 18.15
N ASN A 8 -20.32 -0.88 16.94
CA ASN A 8 -20.80 -0.26 15.73
C ASN A 8 -21.84 -1.18 15.09
N GLU A 9 -22.86 -0.60 14.45
CA GLU A 9 -23.80 -1.35 13.63
C GLU A 9 -23.06 -1.97 12.45
N PHE A 10 -23.32 -3.24 12.17
CA PHE A 10 -22.66 -3.96 11.09
C PHE A 10 -23.59 -4.97 10.42
N SER A 11 -23.26 -5.31 9.17
CA SER A 11 -23.92 -6.32 8.36
C SER A 11 -22.89 -7.14 7.61
N GLN A 12 -23.25 -8.38 7.28
CA GLN A 12 -22.46 -9.21 6.38
C GLN A 12 -22.78 -8.85 4.94
N THR A 13 -21.77 -8.91 4.08
CA THR A 13 -21.91 -8.68 2.64
C THR A 13 -21.05 -9.68 1.88
N ILE A 14 -21.37 -9.91 0.61
CA ILE A 14 -20.60 -10.78 -0.28
C ILE A 14 -20.10 -9.92 -1.44
N ILE A 15 -18.79 -9.96 -1.69
CA ILE A 15 -18.15 -9.29 -2.82
C ILE A 15 -17.26 -10.32 -3.50
N ASP A 16 -17.44 -10.50 -4.81
CA ASP A 16 -16.68 -11.46 -5.63
C ASP A 16 -16.64 -12.88 -5.03
N GLY A 17 -17.76 -13.32 -4.45
CA GLY A 17 -17.92 -14.65 -3.84
C GLY A 17 -17.25 -14.81 -2.47
N LYS A 18 -16.66 -13.75 -1.90
CA LYS A 18 -16.07 -13.76 -0.54
C LYS A 18 -16.92 -12.95 0.43
N GLU A 19 -16.98 -13.41 1.68
CA GLU A 19 -17.73 -12.74 2.75
C GLU A 19 -16.91 -11.64 3.44
N TYR A 20 -17.53 -10.48 3.61
CA TYR A 20 -16.97 -9.30 4.27
C TYR A 20 -17.95 -8.72 5.29
N ILE A 21 -17.46 -7.81 6.12
CA ILE A 21 -18.28 -7.04 7.05
C ILE A 21 -18.31 -5.58 6.60
N LYS A 22 -19.53 -5.04 6.51
CA LYS A 22 -19.78 -3.61 6.39
C LYS A 22 -20.26 -3.09 7.73
N PHE A 23 -19.57 -2.11 8.30
CA PHE A 23 -19.99 -1.46 9.52
C PHE A 23 -20.15 0.05 9.33
N VAL A 24 -21.02 0.66 10.13
CA VAL A 24 -21.28 2.10 10.10
C VAL A 24 -20.53 2.77 11.25
N THR A 25 -19.74 3.80 10.93
CA THR A 25 -19.02 4.56 11.96
C THR A 25 -19.98 5.33 12.88
N GLY A 26 -19.60 5.47 14.14
CA GLY A 26 -20.28 6.32 15.10
C GLY A 26 -19.80 7.77 15.05
N GLY A 27 -20.34 8.60 15.94
CA GLY A 27 -19.97 10.01 16.08
C GLY A 27 -20.64 10.91 15.03
N LYS A 28 -19.96 12.01 14.68
CA LYS A 28 -20.51 13.07 13.81
C LYS A 28 -20.75 12.60 12.37
N TYR A 29 -19.83 11.80 11.82
CA TYR A 29 -19.89 11.32 10.44
C TYR A 29 -20.19 9.82 10.45
N LYS A 30 -21.35 9.45 9.89
CA LYS A 30 -21.76 8.06 9.70
C LYS A 30 -21.43 7.65 8.27
N VAL A 31 -20.40 6.83 8.11
CA VAL A 31 -19.97 6.29 6.81
C VAL A 31 -19.86 4.77 6.89
N GLU A 32 -20.10 4.11 5.77
CA GLU A 32 -19.94 2.67 5.65
C GLU A 32 -18.48 2.33 5.40
N VAL A 33 -17.96 1.36 6.15
CA VAL A 33 -16.58 0.88 6.08
C VAL A 33 -16.62 -0.63 5.86
N ILE A 34 -15.83 -1.12 4.92
CA ILE A 34 -15.71 -2.56 4.63
C ILE A 34 -14.39 -3.12 5.13
N VAL A 35 -14.43 -4.32 5.73
CA VAL A 35 -13.29 -5.07 6.24
C VAL A 35 -13.50 -6.58 6.02
N ASP A 36 -12.42 -7.36 6.08
CA ASP A 36 -12.54 -8.82 6.12
C ASP A 36 -13.34 -9.30 7.33
N LYS A 37 -14.19 -10.31 7.11
CA LYS A 37 -15.02 -10.91 8.15
C LYS A 37 -14.19 -11.42 9.33
N LEU A 38 -13.11 -12.16 9.04
CA LEU A 38 -12.24 -12.73 10.07
C LEU A 38 -11.56 -11.64 10.92
N THR A 39 -11.12 -10.55 10.29
CA THR A 39 -10.51 -9.40 10.96
C THR A 39 -11.50 -8.71 11.90
N TRP A 40 -12.77 -8.56 11.46
CA TRP A 40 -13.84 -8.02 12.29
C TRP A 40 -14.12 -8.89 13.51
N GLU A 41 -14.33 -10.18 13.30
CA GLU A 41 -14.68 -11.16 14.32
C GLU A 41 -13.57 -11.35 15.35
N ARG A 42 -12.29 -11.27 14.97
CA ARG A 42 -11.16 -11.43 15.91
C ARG A 42 -11.00 -10.25 16.86
N TYR A 43 -11.02 -9.01 16.35
CA TYR A 43 -10.66 -7.86 17.18
C TYR A 43 -11.35 -6.53 16.85
N LEU A 44 -11.70 -6.21 15.60
CA LEU A 44 -12.19 -4.85 15.30
C LEU A 44 -13.55 -4.54 15.96
N HIS A 45 -14.44 -5.53 16.12
CA HIS A 45 -15.78 -5.34 16.70
C HIS A 45 -15.76 -4.81 18.15
N LYS A 46 -14.64 -5.02 18.87
CA LYS A 46 -14.45 -4.63 20.28
C LYS A 46 -14.33 -3.11 20.45
N PHE A 47 -13.97 -2.40 19.38
CA PHE A 47 -13.70 -0.97 19.39
C PHE A 47 -14.86 -0.17 18.83
N HIS A 48 -14.99 1.07 19.30
CA HIS A 48 -15.93 2.03 18.72
C HIS A 48 -15.19 2.87 17.67
N TRP A 49 -15.57 2.69 16.41
CA TRP A 49 -14.96 3.35 15.27
C TRP A 49 -15.74 4.62 14.89
N THR A 50 -15.01 5.70 14.66
CA THR A 50 -15.53 7.01 14.26
C THR A 50 -14.83 7.48 13.00
N ALA A 51 -15.53 8.25 12.17
CA ALA A 51 -14.94 8.89 10.99
C ALA A 51 -14.64 10.36 11.26
N LEU A 52 -13.50 10.81 10.75
CA LEU A 52 -13.22 12.22 10.48
C LEU A 52 -13.30 12.44 8.98
N CYS A 53 -14.05 13.45 8.57
CA CYS A 53 -14.09 13.89 7.18
C CYS A 53 -13.25 15.18 7.07
N LYS A 54 -12.22 15.14 6.22
CA LYS A 54 -11.47 16.33 5.80
C LYS A 54 -11.53 16.39 4.29
N ASP A 55 -12.24 17.38 3.75
CA ASP A 55 -12.52 17.51 2.32
C ASP A 55 -13.17 16.22 1.75
N ASN A 56 -12.61 15.65 0.69
CA ASN A 56 -13.07 14.38 0.08
C ASN A 56 -12.40 13.14 0.68
N TYR A 57 -11.69 13.26 1.81
CA TYR A 57 -10.93 12.16 2.40
C TYR A 57 -11.47 11.78 3.79
N HIS A 58 -11.79 10.50 3.95
CA HIS A 58 -12.28 9.94 5.21
C HIS A 58 -11.16 9.26 5.98
N VAL A 59 -11.06 9.54 7.28
CA VAL A 59 -10.16 8.85 8.20
C VAL A 59 -10.99 8.13 9.25
N VAL A 60 -10.95 6.80 9.23
CA VAL A 60 -11.63 5.95 10.21
C VAL A 60 -10.66 5.60 11.34
N LYS A 61 -11.07 5.88 12.58
CA LYS A 61 -10.21 5.75 13.76
C LYS A 61 -10.98 5.40 15.02
N THR A 62 -10.26 4.86 15.99
CA THR A 62 -10.72 4.62 17.35
C THR A 62 -9.75 5.24 18.36
N SER A 63 -10.14 5.30 19.63
CA SER A 63 -9.30 5.78 20.73
C SER A 63 -8.95 4.62 21.65
N ILE A 64 -7.65 4.38 21.83
CA ILE A 64 -7.12 3.36 22.73
C ILE A 64 -6.14 4.06 23.66
N ASN A 65 -6.37 4.00 24.98
CA ASN A 65 -5.54 4.66 25.98
C ASN A 65 -5.27 6.15 25.67
N LYS A 66 -6.30 6.87 25.19
CA LYS A 66 -6.24 8.28 24.74
C LYS A 66 -5.41 8.54 23.47
N HIS A 67 -4.90 7.49 22.82
CA HIS A 67 -4.23 7.58 21.53
C HIS A 67 -5.19 7.25 20.38
N SER A 68 -5.09 8.03 19.31
CA SER A 68 -5.90 7.85 18.11
C SER A 68 -5.28 6.78 17.21
N VAL A 69 -5.97 5.66 17.02
CA VAL A 69 -5.51 4.55 16.17
C VAL A 69 -6.36 4.47 14.90
N ARG A 70 -5.72 4.46 13.73
CA ARG A 70 -6.41 4.34 12.42
C ARG A 70 -6.69 2.88 12.10
N ILE A 71 -7.83 2.62 11.46
CA ILE A 71 -8.28 1.23 11.22
C ILE A 71 -7.30 0.44 10.32
N HIS A 72 -6.89 0.99 9.18
CA HIS A 72 -5.94 0.32 8.28
C HIS A 72 -4.61 -0.02 8.98
N ARG A 73 -4.17 0.85 9.91
CA ARG A 73 -2.93 0.64 10.65
C ARG A 73 -3.08 -0.51 11.64
N MET A 74 -4.19 -0.54 12.38
CA MET A 74 -4.49 -1.66 13.28
C MET A 74 -4.60 -2.98 12.53
N ILE A 75 -5.18 -2.99 11.33
CA ILE A 75 -5.26 -4.20 10.50
C ILE A 75 -3.86 -4.68 10.14
N VAL A 76 -3.02 -3.79 9.61
CA VAL A 76 -1.66 -4.17 9.21
C VAL A 76 -0.82 -4.63 10.40
N GLU A 77 -0.90 -3.95 11.55
CA GLU A 77 -0.14 -4.30 12.76
C GLU A 77 -0.53 -5.65 13.37
N ASN A 78 -1.75 -6.13 13.14
CA ASN A 78 -2.22 -7.43 13.66
C ASN A 78 -2.08 -8.58 12.65
N GLU A 79 -2.00 -8.28 11.35
CA GLU A 79 -2.10 -9.28 10.29
C GLU A 79 -0.79 -9.49 9.52
N TYR A 80 0.20 -8.59 9.67
CA TYR A 80 1.49 -8.63 8.99
C TYR A 80 2.63 -8.72 10.02
N ASN A 81 3.80 -9.21 9.61
CA ASN A 81 4.95 -9.22 10.52
C ASN A 81 5.40 -7.79 10.81
N GLU A 82 5.87 -7.55 12.03
CA GLU A 82 6.36 -6.24 12.46
C GLU A 82 7.44 -5.69 11.52
N LEU A 83 8.36 -6.54 11.08
CA LEU A 83 9.42 -6.18 10.13
C LEU A 83 8.87 -5.71 8.77
N ASP A 84 7.66 -6.10 8.39
CA ASP A 84 7.05 -5.69 7.13
C ASP A 84 6.51 -4.25 7.23
N TYR A 85 5.84 -3.89 8.32
CA TYR A 85 5.13 -2.60 8.43
C TYR A 85 5.88 -1.52 9.24
N TRP A 86 6.87 -1.89 10.03
CA TRP A 86 7.61 -0.96 10.87
C TRP A 86 8.36 0.06 10.00
N GLY A 87 8.21 1.35 10.32
CA GLY A 87 8.75 2.46 9.51
C GLY A 87 8.04 2.72 8.17
N ASN A 88 7.15 1.82 7.70
CA ASN A 88 6.40 1.98 6.46
C ASN A 88 5.03 2.64 6.69
N THR A 89 4.53 3.31 5.66
CA THR A 89 3.15 3.83 5.62
C THR A 89 2.21 2.73 5.09
N VAL A 90 0.91 2.84 5.32
CA VAL A 90 -0.09 1.93 4.76
C VAL A 90 -0.97 2.74 3.81
N ASP A 91 -1.18 2.21 2.61
CA ASP A 91 -1.94 2.86 1.53
C ASP A 91 -3.05 1.93 1.00
N HIS A 92 -4.05 2.51 0.35
CA HIS A 92 -5.20 1.81 -0.23
C HIS A 92 -5.02 1.69 -1.74
N ILE A 93 -4.99 0.46 -2.28
CA ILE A 93 -4.76 0.20 -3.71
C ILE A 93 -5.81 0.91 -4.58
N ASN A 94 -7.07 0.84 -4.19
CA ASN A 94 -8.19 1.49 -4.90
C ASN A 94 -8.40 2.97 -4.54
N LYS A 95 -7.54 3.58 -3.70
CA LYS A 95 -7.67 4.95 -3.19
C LYS A 95 -8.97 5.24 -2.41
N ASN A 96 -9.70 4.21 -1.99
CA ASN A 96 -10.87 4.33 -1.14
C ASN A 96 -10.50 4.01 0.31
N SER A 97 -10.42 5.05 1.15
CA SER A 97 -10.04 4.89 2.56
C SER A 97 -11.10 4.19 3.43
N LEU A 98 -12.31 3.99 2.90
CA LEU A 98 -13.38 3.23 3.54
C LEU A 98 -13.31 1.72 3.22
N ASP A 99 -12.49 1.33 2.23
CA ASP A 99 -12.26 -0.07 1.88
C ASP A 99 -11.00 -0.61 2.57
N ASN A 100 -11.18 -1.23 3.72
CA ASN A 100 -10.10 -1.71 4.58
C ASN A 100 -9.98 -3.24 4.53
N ARG A 101 -10.41 -3.88 3.43
CA ARG A 101 -10.09 -5.28 3.14
C ARG A 101 -8.58 -5.43 3.00
N LYS A 102 -8.00 -6.52 3.50
CA LYS A 102 -6.56 -6.81 3.44
C LYS A 102 -6.03 -6.78 2.01
N GLU A 103 -6.78 -7.33 1.07
CA GLU A 103 -6.45 -7.33 -0.37
C GLU A 103 -6.40 -5.92 -0.99
N ASN A 104 -6.98 -4.91 -0.33
CA ASN A 104 -6.95 -3.51 -0.75
C ASN A 104 -5.90 -2.68 0.02
N LEU A 105 -5.30 -3.22 1.08
CA LEU A 105 -4.26 -2.54 1.84
C LEU A 105 -2.88 -2.95 1.32
N ARG A 106 -1.99 -1.99 1.17
CA ARG A 106 -0.58 -2.23 0.87
C ARG A 106 0.33 -1.50 1.83
N ILE A 107 1.41 -2.15 2.22
CA ILE A 107 2.52 -1.49 2.89
C ILE A 107 3.24 -0.65 1.83
N TYR A 108 3.40 0.61 2.13
CA TYR A 108 3.80 1.66 1.21
C TYR A 108 4.96 2.46 1.80
N ASN A 109 6.07 2.51 1.08
CA ASN A 109 7.18 3.41 1.37
C ASN A 109 7.09 4.59 0.41
N SER A 110 7.07 5.82 0.92
CA SER A 110 6.95 7.03 0.09
C SER A 110 8.06 7.16 -0.97
N LYS A 111 9.25 6.57 -0.72
CA LYS A 111 10.34 6.50 -1.69
C LYS A 111 10.09 5.52 -2.84
N LEU A 112 9.22 4.51 -2.65
CA LEU A 112 8.79 3.56 -3.69
C LEU A 112 7.66 4.13 -4.58
N ASN A 113 7.06 5.27 -4.22
CA ASN A 113 5.96 5.87 -4.98
C ASN A 113 6.42 6.62 -6.23
N SER A 114 7.64 7.17 -6.23
CA SER A 114 8.22 7.74 -7.45
C SER A 114 8.34 6.72 -8.57
N THR A 115 8.24 5.41 -8.25
CA THR A 115 8.23 4.31 -9.20
C THR A 115 6.86 3.70 -9.50
N ASN A 116 5.75 4.28 -9.01
CA ASN A 116 4.42 3.80 -9.39
C ASN A 116 4.18 3.97 -10.90
N THR A 117 3.79 2.88 -11.56
CA THR A 117 3.71 2.74 -13.03
C THR A 117 2.42 3.27 -13.65
N THR A 118 1.52 3.82 -12.84
CA THR A 118 0.24 4.37 -13.30
C THR A 118 0.46 5.57 -14.22
N SER A 119 0.15 5.40 -15.50
CA SER A 119 0.17 6.46 -16.50
C SER A 119 -1.24 6.95 -16.85
N LYS A 120 -1.31 8.09 -17.55
CA LYS A 120 -2.56 8.63 -18.12
C LYS A 120 -3.30 7.62 -19.02
N TYR A 121 -2.59 6.66 -19.60
CA TYR A 121 -3.14 5.68 -20.54
C TYR A 121 -3.33 4.28 -19.89
N SER A 122 -3.33 4.22 -18.57
CA SER A 122 -3.53 2.98 -17.79
C SER A 122 -4.85 2.27 -18.12
N SER A 123 -5.94 3.02 -18.29
CA SER A 123 -7.27 2.50 -18.67
C SER A 123 -7.31 1.90 -20.08
N GLU A 124 -6.33 2.22 -20.92
CA GLU A 124 -6.19 1.70 -22.29
C GLU A 124 -5.16 0.57 -22.37
N GLY A 125 -4.64 0.08 -21.22
CA GLY A 125 -3.59 -0.94 -21.18
C GLY A 125 -2.20 -0.42 -21.56
N LEU A 126 -2.02 0.89 -21.73
CA LEU A 126 -0.77 1.54 -22.17
C LEU A 126 -0.03 2.19 -21.00
N ASN A 127 0.00 1.51 -19.85
CA ASN A 127 0.85 1.92 -18.72
C ASN A 127 2.29 2.16 -19.21
N LEU A 128 2.91 3.27 -18.78
CA LEU A 128 4.26 3.72 -19.18
C LEU A 128 4.51 3.96 -20.69
N ILE A 129 3.50 3.74 -21.55
CA ILE A 129 3.59 3.94 -22.99
C ILE A 129 2.80 5.19 -23.36
N TYR A 130 3.43 6.07 -24.15
CA TYR A 130 2.87 7.35 -24.54
C TYR A 130 2.74 7.40 -26.07
N PRO A 131 1.51 7.36 -26.62
CA PRO A 131 1.31 7.53 -28.05
C PRO A 131 1.79 8.91 -28.52
N GLN A 132 2.65 8.93 -29.54
CA GLN A 132 3.16 10.14 -30.15
C GLN A 132 2.23 10.55 -31.29
N ARG A 133 1.65 11.74 -31.18
CA ARG A 133 0.64 12.25 -32.11
C ARG A 133 1.19 13.45 -32.88
N LYS A 134 0.86 13.54 -34.16
CA LYS A 134 1.10 14.71 -35.01
C LYS A 134 -0.19 15.11 -35.71
N LYS A 135 -0.34 16.39 -36.01
CA LYS A 135 -1.51 16.89 -36.74
C LYS A 135 -1.26 16.76 -38.25
N LYS A 136 -2.18 16.11 -38.96
CA LYS A 136 -2.17 16.00 -40.43
C LYS A 136 -3.57 16.31 -40.93
N ASN A 137 -3.70 17.32 -41.78
CA ASN A 137 -4.99 17.75 -42.36
C ASN A 137 -6.08 18.03 -41.32
N GLY A 138 -5.73 18.63 -40.18
CA GLY A 138 -6.70 18.94 -39.12
C GLY A 138 -6.89 17.84 -38.08
N GLU A 139 -6.52 16.59 -38.40
CA GLU A 139 -6.71 15.42 -37.54
C GLU A 139 -5.41 15.00 -36.85
N TYR A 140 -5.54 14.39 -35.65
CA TYR A 140 -4.40 13.81 -34.96
C TYR A 140 -4.16 12.38 -35.42
N VAL A 141 -2.96 12.13 -35.93
CA VAL A 141 -2.49 10.79 -36.31
C VAL A 141 -1.38 10.37 -35.38
N ILE A 142 -1.45 9.13 -34.90
CA ILE A 142 -0.37 8.49 -34.16
C ILE A 142 0.72 8.11 -35.16
N TYR A 143 1.97 8.47 -34.88
CA TYR A 143 3.13 8.14 -35.72
C TYR A 143 4.16 7.26 -35.02
N GLY A 144 3.97 6.98 -33.74
CA GLY A 144 4.86 6.14 -32.94
C GLY A 144 4.44 6.12 -31.48
N TYR A 145 5.21 5.41 -30.68
CA TYR A 145 5.01 5.24 -29.25
C TYR A 145 6.33 5.46 -28.53
N LYS A 146 6.29 6.09 -27.35
CA LYS A 146 7.47 6.23 -26.51
C LYS A 146 7.25 5.61 -25.15
N VAL A 147 8.28 4.97 -24.62
CA VAL A 147 8.37 4.62 -23.21
C VAL A 147 9.35 5.60 -22.58
N HIS A 148 8.86 6.41 -21.64
CA HIS A 148 9.69 7.37 -20.91
C HIS A 148 9.31 7.34 -19.44
N THR A 149 10.19 6.82 -18.60
CA THR A 149 9.97 6.72 -17.16
C THR A 149 11.28 6.86 -16.41
N ASN A 150 11.21 7.42 -15.21
CA ASN A 150 12.34 7.46 -14.29
C ASN A 150 12.16 6.34 -13.27
N VAL A 151 13.11 5.42 -13.25
CA VAL A 151 13.20 4.33 -12.28
C VAL A 151 14.35 4.67 -11.35
N PHE A 152 14.04 5.37 -10.28
CA PHE A 152 15.03 5.90 -9.34
C PHE A 152 16.07 6.79 -10.04
N ASP A 153 17.34 6.40 -10.00
CA ASP A 153 18.47 7.12 -10.59
C ASP A 153 18.67 6.79 -12.08
N THR A 154 17.76 5.98 -12.67
CA THR A 154 17.84 5.53 -14.06
C THR A 154 16.68 6.09 -14.87
N THR A 155 16.97 6.90 -15.88
CA THR A 155 15.98 7.32 -16.88
C THR A 155 15.90 6.31 -18.01
N ILE A 156 14.72 5.72 -18.20
CA ILE A 156 14.42 4.83 -19.32
C ILE A 156 13.72 5.66 -20.39
N TYR A 157 14.30 5.71 -21.58
CA TYR A 157 13.71 6.40 -22.73
C TYR A 157 13.92 5.58 -24.01
N LYS A 158 12.83 5.22 -24.70
CA LYS A 158 12.90 4.55 -26.01
C LYS A 158 11.66 4.82 -26.84
N ASN A 159 11.84 4.98 -28.16
CA ASN A 159 10.75 5.16 -29.12
C ASN A 159 10.54 3.88 -29.95
N PHE A 160 9.31 3.65 -30.38
CA PHE A 160 8.85 2.49 -31.13
C PHE A 160 7.92 2.93 -32.25
N SER A 161 7.94 2.20 -33.36
CA SER A 161 7.05 2.46 -34.50
C SER A 161 5.65 1.86 -34.28
N THR A 162 5.58 0.73 -33.57
CA THR A 162 4.33 0.02 -33.27
C THR A 162 4.02 0.00 -31.78
N VAL A 163 2.75 -0.24 -31.43
CA VAL A 163 2.34 -0.34 -30.03
C VAL A 163 2.78 -1.67 -29.42
N GLU A 164 2.80 -2.73 -30.23
CA GLU A 164 3.19 -4.09 -29.85
C GLU A 164 4.65 -4.15 -29.42
N GLU A 165 5.56 -3.48 -30.15
CA GLU A 165 6.97 -3.38 -29.77
C GLU A 165 7.15 -2.62 -28.45
N ALA A 166 6.38 -1.53 -28.26
CA ALA A 166 6.42 -0.74 -27.03
C ALA A 166 5.90 -1.54 -25.82
N ILE A 167 4.83 -2.32 -26.02
CA ILE A 167 4.27 -3.24 -25.01
C ILE A 167 5.30 -4.32 -24.67
N SER A 168 5.88 -4.97 -25.67
CA SER A 168 6.89 -6.02 -25.47
C SER A 168 8.10 -5.49 -24.69
N TYR A 169 8.61 -4.30 -25.04
CA TYR A 169 9.71 -3.68 -24.29
C TYR A 169 9.31 -3.32 -22.86
N ARG A 170 8.11 -2.77 -22.66
CA ARG A 170 7.61 -2.47 -21.31
C ARG A 170 7.57 -3.73 -20.45
N ASP A 171 6.96 -4.79 -20.95
CA ASP A 171 6.67 -6.00 -20.17
C ASP A 171 7.93 -6.83 -19.90
N ASN A 172 8.85 -6.89 -20.87
CA ASN A 172 10.03 -7.75 -20.76
C ASN A 172 11.27 -7.04 -20.20
N GLU A 173 11.37 -5.71 -20.29
CA GLU A 173 12.57 -4.97 -19.88
C GLU A 173 12.27 -4.00 -18.74
N VAL A 174 11.21 -3.19 -18.89
CA VAL A 174 10.96 -2.06 -17.97
C VAL A 174 10.33 -2.52 -16.67
N LEU A 175 9.27 -3.34 -16.72
CA LEU A 175 8.62 -3.84 -15.50
C LEU A 175 9.56 -4.70 -14.64
N PRO A 176 10.33 -5.66 -15.20
CA PRO A 176 11.29 -6.43 -14.41
C PRO A 176 12.37 -5.56 -13.75
N LEU A 177 12.87 -4.54 -14.45
CA LEU A 177 13.85 -3.60 -13.86
C LEU A 177 13.25 -2.81 -12.70
N ILE A 178 12.00 -2.36 -12.81
CA ILE A 178 11.28 -1.68 -11.73
C ILE A 178 11.15 -2.62 -10.53
N GLU A 179 10.70 -3.85 -10.74
CA GLU A 179 10.54 -4.85 -9.67
C GLU A 179 11.86 -5.16 -8.96
N GLN A 180 12.94 -5.36 -9.72
CA GLN A 180 14.28 -5.58 -9.17
C GLN A 180 14.70 -4.40 -8.28
N LYS A 181 14.55 -3.17 -8.75
CA LYS A 181 14.95 -1.97 -8.00
C LYS A 181 14.11 -1.76 -6.74
N ILE A 182 12.82 -2.09 -6.80
CA ILE A 182 11.93 -2.09 -5.63
C ILE A 182 12.47 -3.07 -4.58
N GLU A 183 12.88 -4.27 -4.98
CA GLU A 183 13.38 -5.28 -4.05
C GLU A 183 14.76 -4.91 -3.45
N GLU A 184 15.65 -4.33 -4.26
CA GLU A 184 16.92 -3.77 -3.78
C GLU A 184 16.70 -2.69 -2.71
N LEU A 185 15.72 -1.80 -2.91
CA LEU A 185 15.41 -0.77 -1.93
C LEU A 185 14.78 -1.30 -0.67
N LYS A 186 13.85 -2.27 -0.78
CA LYS A 186 13.30 -2.94 0.41
C LYS A 186 14.41 -3.54 1.25
N LYS A 187 15.36 -4.24 0.61
CA LYS A 187 16.53 -4.79 1.30
C LYS A 187 17.34 -3.69 1.99
N LYS A 188 17.72 -2.65 1.26
CA LYS A 188 18.50 -1.52 1.81
C LYS A 188 17.79 -0.84 2.99
N THR A 189 16.47 -0.67 2.90
CA THR A 189 15.68 -0.11 4.01
C THR A 189 15.70 -1.03 5.23
N ARG A 190 15.52 -2.34 5.07
CA ARG A 190 15.64 -3.30 6.18
C ARG A 190 17.01 -3.21 6.86
N ASP A 191 18.08 -3.16 6.08
CA ASP A 191 19.45 -3.09 6.62
C ASP A 191 19.68 -1.81 7.43
N ILE A 192 19.26 -0.64 6.90
CA ILE A 192 19.38 0.66 7.57
C ILE A 192 18.60 0.67 8.90
N GLU A 193 17.37 0.17 8.88
CA GLU A 193 16.52 0.18 10.08
C GLU A 193 17.02 -0.82 11.13
N PHE A 194 17.55 -1.97 10.71
CA PHE A 194 18.21 -2.91 11.62
C PHE A 194 19.44 -2.28 12.28
N GLU A 195 20.32 -1.64 11.49
CA GLU A 195 21.50 -0.94 12.01
C GLU A 195 21.10 0.18 12.98
N ARG A 196 20.07 0.96 12.64
CA ARG A 196 19.53 2.01 13.50
C ARG A 196 19.01 1.46 14.82
N GLY A 197 18.23 0.38 14.78
CA GLY A 197 17.71 -0.27 15.99
C GLY A 197 18.83 -0.75 16.91
N LEU A 198 19.84 -1.43 16.35
CA LEU A 198 21.02 -1.86 17.12
C LEU A 198 21.78 -0.66 17.70
N ARG A 199 22.01 0.38 16.89
CA ARG A 199 22.70 1.60 17.32
C ARG A 199 21.98 2.26 18.49
N ASP A 200 20.67 2.42 18.42
CA ASP A 200 19.87 3.07 19.47
C ASP A 200 19.94 2.28 20.78
N LYS A 201 19.87 0.94 20.72
CA LYS A 201 20.06 0.05 21.89
C LYS A 201 21.45 0.20 22.51
N LEU A 202 22.49 0.22 21.67
CA LEU A 202 23.87 0.39 22.15
C LEU A 202 24.09 1.77 22.79
N ILE A 203 23.52 2.84 22.22
CA ILE A 203 23.56 4.19 22.80
C ILE A 203 22.88 4.24 24.17
N ASN A 204 21.78 3.50 24.34
CA ASN A 204 21.06 3.37 25.61
C ASN A 204 21.68 2.35 26.58
N ASN A 205 22.87 1.82 26.26
CA ASN A 205 23.59 0.82 27.06
C ASN A 205 22.82 -0.52 27.26
N GLU A 206 21.92 -0.86 26.34
CA GLU A 206 21.12 -2.09 26.33
C GLU A 206 21.89 -3.28 25.69
N ILE A 207 23.16 -3.47 26.08
CA ILE A 207 24.10 -4.40 25.41
C ILE A 207 23.61 -5.86 25.49
N ASN A 208 22.99 -6.26 26.60
CA ASN A 208 22.48 -7.62 26.76
C ASN A 208 21.33 -7.92 25.80
N GLU A 209 20.47 -6.94 25.50
CA GLU A 209 19.38 -7.13 24.55
C GLU A 209 19.92 -7.30 23.12
N VAL A 210 20.95 -6.55 22.76
CA VAL A 210 21.64 -6.72 21.47
C VAL A 210 22.23 -8.12 21.36
N ARG A 211 22.92 -8.62 22.40
CA ARG A 211 23.45 -9.99 22.41
C ARG A 211 22.36 -11.05 22.24
N LEU A 212 21.25 -10.92 22.98
CA LEU A 212 20.12 -11.84 22.85
C LEU A 212 19.53 -11.84 21.43
N ILE A 213 19.46 -10.68 20.77
CA ILE A 213 19.03 -10.59 19.37
C ILE A 213 20.00 -11.35 18.46
N LEU A 214 21.31 -11.16 18.61
CA LEU A 214 22.32 -11.82 17.78
C LEU A 214 22.34 -13.34 18.01
N GLU A 215 22.28 -13.78 19.26
CA GLU A 215 22.24 -15.21 19.64
C GLU A 215 20.99 -15.91 19.10
N LYS A 216 19.82 -15.25 19.14
CA LYS A 216 18.55 -15.79 18.62
C LYS A 216 18.64 -16.20 17.15
N TYR A 217 19.47 -15.49 16.36
CA TYR A 217 19.65 -15.76 14.94
C TYR A 217 20.97 -16.47 14.62
N GLY A 218 21.65 -17.01 15.63
CA GLY A 218 22.86 -17.82 15.45
C GLY A 218 24.11 -17.03 15.08
N THR A 219 24.11 -15.70 15.24
CA THR A 219 25.33 -14.89 15.17
C THR A 219 25.91 -14.75 16.56
N SER A 220 27.00 -15.48 16.83
CA SER A 220 27.80 -15.40 18.06
C SER A 220 28.79 -14.25 18.04
#